data_AF-A0AAN7MFA8-F1
#
_entry.id   AF-A0AAN7MFA8-F1
#
_cell.length_a   1.000
_cell.length_b   1.000
_cell.length_c   1.000
_cell.angle_alpha   90.00
_cell.angle_beta   90.00
_cell.angle_gamma   90.00
#
_symmetry.space_group_name_H-M   'P 1'
#
loop_
_entity.id
_entity.type
_entity.pdbx_description
1 polymer ?
#
loop_
_entity_poly.entity_id
_entity_poly.type
_entity_poly.pdbx_seq_one_letter_code
_entity_poly.pdbx_strand_id
1 'polypeptide(L)'
;MLVIKTMRQSSLLPHQCESPEPAINALIDEAAQSRGRSELCRARPRLQRRGDAEPGTMCSLTPAVPAGVLALLLGALLWAPWRVLHGAPLAELSGDQDFQLFLHKNLEFTRKIKGDVAALQRVVCDTFQLCKEEELLLVRQDLGITQVPLEQCHSCTFQAEACFSQIRDGLRVYHGSLAAVLELLPEHAGLVETLQLDAANLSSNIQQQMEDLGLATVTYPTEGRGPLPAFSSHFHHQVGGFFILANFQRFLETAYRALRHLARL
;
A
#
# COMPACT_ATOMS: atom_id res chain seq x y z
N MET A 1 -1.01 -34.28 37.73
CA MET A 1 -2.18 -33.39 37.60
C MET A 1 -1.88 -32.35 36.55
N LEU A 2 -2.53 -32.47 35.39
CA LEU A 2 -2.35 -31.62 34.21
C LEU A 2 -3.49 -30.59 34.22
N VAL A 3 -3.18 -29.29 34.33
CA VAL A 3 -4.20 -28.23 34.26
C VAL A 3 -4.16 -27.63 32.85
N ILE A 4 -5.07 -28.10 32.00
CA ILE A 4 -5.34 -27.54 30.68
C ILE A 4 -6.13 -26.24 30.89
N LYS A 5 -5.49 -25.09 30.67
CA LYS A 5 -6.16 -23.79 30.67
C LYS A 5 -6.55 -23.43 29.25
N THR A 6 -7.82 -23.64 28.92
CA THR A 6 -8.46 -23.20 27.68
C THR A 6 -8.39 -21.68 27.57
N MET A 7 -7.66 -21.16 26.59
CA MET A 7 -7.76 -19.76 26.18
C MET A 7 -8.86 -19.61 25.12
N ARG A 8 -9.82 -18.75 25.45
CA ARG A 8 -10.96 -18.36 24.63
C ARG A 8 -10.48 -17.31 23.62
N GLN A 9 -10.57 -17.66 22.34
CA GLN A 9 -10.23 -16.82 21.21
C GLN A 9 -11.33 -15.77 21.02
N SER A 10 -11.06 -14.53 21.46
CA SER A 10 -11.92 -13.38 21.14
C SER A 10 -11.60 -12.92 19.72
N SER A 11 -12.49 -13.27 18.80
CA SER A 11 -12.50 -12.81 17.42
C SER A 11 -12.78 -11.30 17.40
N LEU A 12 -11.76 -10.49 17.15
CA LEU A 12 -11.90 -9.09 16.77
C LEU A 12 -11.81 -9.02 15.25
N LEU A 13 -12.98 -8.86 14.62
CA LEU A 13 -13.14 -8.58 13.21
C LEU A 13 -12.32 -7.34 12.82
N PRO A 14 -11.47 -7.38 11.78
CA PRO A 14 -10.97 -6.17 11.17
C PRO A 14 -12.09 -5.51 10.38
N HIS A 15 -12.31 -4.21 10.63
CA HIS A 15 -13.13 -3.37 9.78
C HIS A 15 -12.64 -3.50 8.33
N GLN A 16 -13.51 -4.02 7.46
CA GLN A 16 -13.29 -4.00 6.03
C GLN A 16 -13.31 -2.53 5.58
N CYS A 17 -12.17 -2.02 5.09
CA CYS A 17 -12.20 -0.90 4.18
C CYS A 17 -12.74 -1.44 2.85
N GLU A 18 -14.03 -1.23 2.60
CA GLU A 18 -14.63 -1.48 1.30
C GLU A 18 -13.87 -0.65 0.26
N SER A 19 -13.14 -1.33 -0.62
CA SER A 19 -12.56 -0.75 -1.82
C SER A 19 -13.68 -0.27 -2.72
N PRO A 20 -13.75 1.01 -3.12
CA PRO A 20 -14.67 1.42 -4.16
C PRO A 20 -14.02 1.14 -5.52
N GLU A 21 -14.15 -0.08 -6.03
CA GLU A 21 -14.13 -0.33 -7.48
C GLU A 21 -14.91 -1.63 -7.75
N PRO A 22 -16.09 -1.50 -8.38
CA PRO A 22 -16.08 -1.47 -9.84
C PRO A 22 -17.04 -0.41 -10.38
N ALA A 23 -16.53 0.75 -10.80
CA ALA A 23 -17.33 1.72 -11.56
C ALA A 23 -16.54 2.56 -12.57
N ILE A 24 -15.25 2.27 -12.81
CA ILE A 24 -14.45 3.05 -13.77
C ILE A 24 -14.58 2.53 -15.21
N ASN A 25 -14.99 1.26 -15.40
CA ASN A 25 -15.27 0.73 -16.74
C ASN A 25 -16.68 1.04 -17.27
N ALA A 26 -17.53 1.72 -16.51
CA ALA A 26 -18.88 2.11 -16.95
C ALA A 26 -18.99 3.60 -17.37
N LEU A 27 -17.97 4.41 -17.11
CA LEU A 27 -17.98 5.87 -17.39
C LEU A 27 -17.40 6.25 -18.76
N ILE A 28 -16.94 5.28 -19.57
CA ILE A 28 -16.48 5.53 -20.94
C ILE A 28 -17.59 5.29 -21.97
N ASP A 29 -18.64 4.52 -21.64
CA ASP A 29 -19.75 4.23 -22.57
C ASP A 29 -20.99 5.15 -22.42
N GLU A 30 -21.14 5.89 -21.31
CA GLU A 30 -22.29 6.82 -21.13
C GLU A 30 -22.11 8.22 -21.74
N ALA A 31 -20.90 8.58 -22.20
CA ALA A 31 -20.67 9.87 -22.87
C ALA A 31 -21.18 9.92 -24.32
N ALA A 32 -21.66 8.79 -24.87
CA ALA A 32 -22.17 8.71 -26.24
C ALA A 32 -23.72 8.76 -26.34
N GLN A 33 -24.46 8.69 -25.22
CA GLN A 33 -25.91 8.40 -25.24
C GLN A 33 -26.80 9.37 -24.43
N SER A 34 -26.38 10.60 -24.12
CA SER A 34 -27.25 11.58 -23.42
C SER A 34 -27.38 12.95 -24.11
N ARG A 35 -27.14 13.00 -25.43
CA ARG A 35 -27.59 14.11 -26.27
C ARG A 35 -29.10 14.00 -26.52
N GLY A 36 -29.92 14.26 -25.49
CA GLY A 36 -31.37 14.39 -25.66
C GLY A 36 -32.17 14.36 -24.36
N ARG A 37 -32.95 15.45 -24.14
CA ARG A 37 -33.99 15.70 -23.11
C ARG A 37 -33.49 16.26 -21.77
N SER A 38 -33.66 17.57 -21.54
CA SER A 38 -34.85 18.26 -20.96
C SER A 38 -34.86 18.15 -19.43
N GLU A 39 -34.47 19.20 -18.71
CA GLU A 39 -35.30 20.34 -18.23
C GLU A 39 -36.14 20.01 -16.98
N LEU A 40 -36.15 20.96 -16.04
CA LEU A 40 -37.02 21.11 -14.85
C LEU A 40 -36.76 20.14 -13.66
N CYS A 41 -36.51 20.58 -12.42
CA CYS A 41 -37.27 21.56 -11.64
C CYS A 41 -36.42 22.27 -10.56
N ARG A 42 -36.66 23.57 -10.44
CA ARG A 42 -36.32 24.48 -9.34
C ARG A 42 -37.64 24.80 -8.60
N ALA A 43 -37.69 24.75 -7.26
CA ALA A 43 -38.49 25.69 -6.42
C ALA A 43 -38.49 25.34 -4.91
N ARG A 44 -37.94 26.25 -4.10
CA ARG A 44 -38.54 26.76 -2.83
C ARG A 44 -39.52 27.92 -3.24
N PRO A 45 -40.30 28.67 -2.40
CA PRO A 45 -40.32 28.82 -0.93
C PRO A 45 -41.71 29.18 -0.28
N ARG A 46 -41.67 29.69 0.98
CA ARG A 46 -42.55 30.70 1.67
C ARG A 46 -43.61 30.20 2.68
N LEU A 47 -43.48 30.54 3.99
CA LEU A 47 -44.06 31.69 4.77
C LEU A 47 -45.56 31.45 5.11
N GLN A 48 -46.15 31.68 6.29
CA GLN A 48 -45.95 32.61 7.42
C GLN A 48 -47.00 32.34 8.52
N ARG A 49 -46.90 33.04 9.68
CA ARG A 49 -47.99 33.61 10.55
C ARG A 49 -47.97 33.08 12.00
N ARG A 50 -47.44 33.82 12.98
CA ARG A 50 -47.97 34.97 13.78
C ARG A 50 -48.89 34.54 14.93
N GLY A 51 -48.54 34.92 16.16
CA GLY A 51 -49.44 34.95 17.33
C GLY A 51 -48.70 35.02 18.66
N ASP A 52 -48.60 36.23 19.23
CA ASP A 52 -48.07 36.54 20.57
C ASP A 52 -49.11 36.26 21.68
N ALA A 53 -48.68 35.85 22.89
CA ALA A 53 -49.18 36.31 24.20
C ALA A 53 -48.46 35.58 25.37
N GLU A 54 -47.96 36.39 26.33
CA GLU A 54 -47.28 36.09 27.60
C GLU A 54 -48.25 35.63 28.75
N PRO A 55 -47.84 35.57 30.05
CA PRO A 55 -47.05 34.52 30.70
C PRO A 55 -47.79 33.96 31.95
N GLY A 56 -47.36 32.83 32.51
CA GLY A 56 -47.95 32.39 33.79
C GLY A 56 -47.49 31.05 34.33
N THR A 57 -46.87 31.13 35.50
CA THR A 57 -46.98 30.16 36.61
C THR A 57 -46.02 28.97 36.61
N MET A 58 -45.24 28.96 37.69
CA MET A 58 -44.31 27.94 38.15
C MET A 58 -44.94 26.55 38.28
N CYS A 59 -44.15 25.50 38.02
CA CYS A 59 -44.18 24.26 38.79
C CYS A 59 -42.83 23.55 38.64
N SER A 60 -42.00 23.71 39.66
CA SER A 60 -40.81 22.92 39.98
C SER A 60 -41.19 21.48 40.34
N LEU A 61 -40.49 20.49 39.80
CA LEU A 61 -40.27 19.17 40.40
C LEU A 61 -39.05 18.52 39.74
N THR A 62 -37.92 18.58 40.45
CA THR A 62 -36.73 17.76 40.23
C THR A 62 -37.01 16.30 40.61
N PRO A 63 -36.30 15.34 40.01
CA PRO A 63 -35.66 14.32 40.82
C PRO A 63 -34.13 14.40 40.67
N ALA A 64 -33.49 14.50 41.82
CA ALA A 64 -32.06 14.51 41.99
C ALA A 64 -31.43 13.21 41.47
N VAL A 65 -30.57 13.34 40.46
CA VAL A 65 -29.62 12.28 40.09
C VAL A 65 -28.39 12.46 40.98
N PRO A 66 -27.96 11.45 41.75
CA PRO A 66 -26.88 11.61 42.73
C PRO A 66 -25.56 11.97 42.01
N ALA A 67 -25.00 13.13 42.40
CA ALA A 67 -23.81 13.76 41.83
C ALA A 67 -22.51 12.91 41.96
N GLY A 68 -22.54 11.78 42.67
CA GLY A 68 -21.38 10.91 42.87
C GLY A 68 -21.02 10.03 41.67
N VAL A 69 -21.95 9.76 40.76
CA VAL A 69 -21.70 8.83 39.63
C VAL A 69 -21.14 9.54 38.40
N LEU A 70 -21.46 10.82 38.20
CA LEU A 70 -20.90 11.62 37.09
C LEU A 70 -19.43 12.00 37.32
N ALA A 71 -19.02 12.22 38.57
CA ALA A 71 -17.65 12.65 38.90
C ALA A 71 -16.61 11.52 38.69
N LEU A 72 -16.98 10.26 38.92
CA LEU A 72 -16.11 9.10 38.71
C LEU A 72 -15.97 8.72 37.23
N LEU A 73 -16.98 9.00 36.40
CA LEU A 73 -16.91 8.82 34.95
C LEU A 73 -16.08 9.89 34.25
N LEU A 74 -16.02 11.11 34.80
CA LEU A 74 -15.17 12.20 34.29
C LEU A 74 -13.69 12.04 34.70
N GLY A 75 -13.41 11.50 35.90
CA GLY A 75 -12.03 11.27 36.37
C GLY A 75 -11.28 10.16 35.61
N ALA A 76 -11.99 9.13 35.15
CA ALA A 76 -11.40 8.03 34.38
C ALA A 76 -11.11 8.39 32.91
N LEU A 77 -11.71 9.44 32.37
CA LEU A 77 -11.47 9.92 31.01
C LEU A 77 -10.23 10.83 30.89
N LEU A 78 -9.72 11.35 32.02
CA LEU A 78 -8.59 12.29 32.08
C LEU A 78 -7.23 11.62 32.28
N TRP A 79 -7.19 10.29 32.38
CA TRP A 79 -5.96 9.49 32.54
C TRP A 79 -5.71 8.54 31.36
N ALA A 80 -6.23 8.88 30.17
CA ALA A 80 -5.71 8.29 28.95
C ALA A 80 -4.30 8.85 28.72
N PRO A 81 -3.24 8.03 28.71
CA PRO A 81 -1.96 8.48 28.20
C PRO A 81 -2.23 8.87 26.75
N TRP A 82 -1.95 10.13 26.39
CA TRP A 82 -1.91 10.55 25.00
C TRP A 82 -1.11 9.48 24.25
N ARG A 83 -1.80 8.69 23.43
CA ARG A 83 -1.11 7.92 22.40
C ARG A 83 -0.54 9.00 21.51
N VAL A 84 0.75 9.19 21.67
CA VAL A 84 1.64 9.86 20.74
C VAL A 84 1.23 9.42 19.34
N LEU A 85 0.49 10.30 18.67
CA LEU A 85 0.10 10.13 17.28
C LEU A 85 1.35 10.47 16.47
N HIS A 86 2.29 9.53 16.35
CA HIS A 86 3.40 9.63 15.40
C HIS A 86 2.91 9.28 13.99
N GLY A 87 1.95 10.06 13.51
CA GLY A 87 1.75 10.29 12.10
C GLY A 87 2.14 11.73 11.83
N ALA A 88 3.42 11.98 11.57
CA ALA A 88 3.85 13.28 11.06
C ALA A 88 3.04 13.61 9.79
N PRO A 89 2.57 14.85 9.62
CA PRO A 89 1.62 15.17 8.57
C PRO A 89 2.34 15.17 7.22
N LEU A 90 2.05 14.17 6.39
CA LEU A 90 2.39 14.18 4.96
C LEU A 90 1.87 15.44 4.23
N ALA A 91 0.89 16.12 4.81
CA ALA A 91 0.36 17.39 4.32
C ALA A 91 1.41 18.51 4.25
N GLU A 92 2.47 18.50 5.07
CA GLU A 92 3.52 19.52 5.00
C GLU A 92 4.56 19.25 3.90
N LEU A 93 4.68 18.00 3.42
CA LEU A 93 5.65 17.61 2.39
C LEU A 93 5.04 17.58 0.98
N SER A 94 3.71 17.45 0.86
CA SER A 94 3.02 17.38 -0.45
C SER A 94 3.24 18.60 -1.33
N GLY A 95 3.48 19.77 -0.73
CA GLY A 95 3.70 21.03 -1.44
C GLY A 95 5.16 21.38 -1.74
N ASP A 96 6.12 20.56 -1.29
CA ASP A 96 7.55 20.83 -1.51
C ASP A 96 7.96 20.45 -2.94
N GLN A 97 8.54 21.41 -3.68
CA GLN A 97 8.89 21.25 -5.09
C GLN A 97 9.94 20.16 -5.30
N ASP A 98 10.87 20.02 -4.36
CA ASP A 98 11.93 19.01 -4.42
C ASP A 98 11.37 17.61 -4.18
N PHE A 99 10.43 17.46 -3.24
CA PHE A 99 9.72 16.20 -3.03
C PHE A 99 8.89 15.77 -4.25
N GLN A 100 8.18 16.70 -4.88
CA GLN A 100 7.42 16.41 -6.11
C GLN A 100 8.32 16.04 -7.29
N LEU A 101 9.48 16.69 -7.43
CA LEU A 101 10.48 16.34 -8.43
C LEU A 101 11.06 14.95 -8.18
N PHE A 102 11.35 14.61 -6.93
CA PHE A 102 11.75 13.26 -6.52
C PHE A 102 10.70 12.23 -6.93
N LEU A 103 9.43 12.44 -6.61
CA LEU A 103 8.37 11.49 -6.94
C LEU A 103 8.25 11.27 -8.44
N HIS A 104 8.31 12.35 -9.24
CA HIS A 104 8.27 12.25 -10.70
C HIS A 104 9.46 11.47 -11.26
N LYS A 105 10.68 11.76 -10.81
CA LYS A 105 11.88 11.02 -11.24
C LYS A 105 11.78 9.53 -10.89
N ASN A 106 11.36 9.20 -9.67
CA ASN A 106 11.24 7.81 -9.24
C ASN A 106 10.08 7.09 -9.94
N LEU A 107 9.01 7.78 -10.33
CA LEU A 107 7.94 7.22 -11.16
C LEU A 107 8.44 6.84 -12.56
N GLU A 108 9.20 7.72 -13.22
CA GLU A 108 9.79 7.42 -14.52
C GLU A 108 10.78 6.26 -14.43
N PHE A 109 11.59 6.24 -13.39
CA PHE A 109 12.56 5.18 -13.17
C PHE A 109 11.88 3.84 -12.87
N THR A 110 10.86 3.83 -12.02
CA THR A 110 10.02 2.64 -11.77
C THR A 110 9.36 2.15 -13.07
N ARG A 111 8.87 3.07 -13.92
CA ARG A 111 8.29 2.73 -15.22
C ARG A 111 9.32 2.08 -16.16
N LYS A 112 10.56 2.56 -16.17
CA LYS A 112 11.66 1.95 -16.93
C LYS A 112 11.91 0.52 -16.47
N ILE A 113 12.13 0.32 -15.18
CA ILE A 113 12.39 -0.99 -14.56
C ILE A 113 11.27 -1.99 -14.92
N LYS A 114 10.00 -1.57 -14.83
CA LYS A 114 8.87 -2.40 -15.26
C LYS A 114 8.94 -2.83 -16.72
N GLY A 115 9.35 -1.92 -17.61
CA GLY A 115 9.55 -2.22 -19.02
C GLY A 115 10.62 -3.30 -19.22
N ASP A 116 11.73 -3.17 -18.51
CA ASP A 116 12.87 -4.09 -18.58
C ASP A 116 12.52 -5.47 -17.97
N VAL A 117 11.79 -5.51 -16.85
CA VAL A 117 11.25 -6.76 -16.28
C VAL A 117 10.32 -7.44 -17.28
N ALA A 118 9.39 -6.71 -17.89
CA ALA A 118 8.48 -7.27 -18.88
C ALA A 118 9.23 -7.78 -20.13
N ALA A 119 10.34 -7.15 -20.51
CA ALA A 119 11.21 -7.65 -21.58
C ALA A 119 11.84 -9.00 -21.20
N LEU A 120 12.40 -9.12 -19.99
CA LEU A 120 12.95 -10.39 -19.50
C LEU A 120 11.87 -11.48 -19.35
N GLN A 121 10.66 -11.14 -18.93
CA GLN A 121 9.54 -12.09 -18.88
C GLN A 121 9.24 -12.69 -20.26
N ARG A 122 9.30 -11.87 -21.32
CA ARG A 122 9.14 -12.37 -22.70
C ARG A 122 10.28 -13.32 -23.08
N VAL A 123 11.52 -12.96 -22.76
CA VAL A 123 12.68 -13.84 -23.01
C VAL A 123 12.52 -15.19 -22.31
N VAL A 124 12.09 -15.21 -21.04
CA VAL A 124 11.81 -16.46 -20.29
C VAL A 124 10.69 -17.27 -20.95
N CYS A 125 9.61 -16.61 -21.37
CA CYS A 125 8.51 -17.27 -22.07
C CYS A 125 8.97 -17.87 -23.41
N ASP A 126 9.71 -17.12 -24.23
CA ASP A 126 10.17 -17.56 -25.55
C ASP A 126 11.20 -18.71 -25.44
N THR A 127 12.08 -18.65 -24.44
CA THR A 127 13.19 -19.60 -24.26
C THR A 127 12.75 -20.89 -23.56
N PHE A 128 11.90 -20.78 -22.54
CA PHE A 128 11.54 -21.90 -21.66
C PHE A 128 10.06 -22.31 -21.74
N GLN A 129 9.25 -21.61 -22.55
CA GLN A 129 7.80 -21.82 -22.64
C GLN A 129 7.07 -21.62 -21.30
N LEU A 130 7.65 -20.83 -20.39
CA LEU A 130 7.07 -20.47 -19.09
C LEU A 130 6.40 -19.10 -19.19
N CYS A 131 5.11 -19.08 -19.53
CA CYS A 131 4.39 -17.84 -19.83
C CYS A 131 3.20 -17.58 -18.89
N LYS A 132 2.73 -18.60 -18.18
CA LYS A 132 1.51 -18.59 -17.38
C LYS A 132 1.78 -19.05 -15.97
N GLU A 133 1.31 -18.28 -14.99
CA GLU A 133 1.55 -18.56 -13.57
C GLU A 133 0.69 -19.74 -13.09
N GLU A 134 -0.54 -19.85 -13.61
CA GLU A 134 -1.52 -20.86 -13.25
C GLU A 134 -1.05 -22.30 -13.50
N GLU A 135 -0.17 -22.51 -14.49
CA GLU A 135 0.38 -23.82 -14.84
C GLU A 135 1.51 -24.26 -13.89
N LEU A 136 2.03 -23.34 -13.05
CA LEU A 136 3.24 -23.53 -12.25
C LEU A 136 2.99 -23.42 -10.73
N LEU A 137 1.73 -23.30 -10.32
CA LEU A 137 1.34 -23.09 -8.91
C LEU A 137 1.80 -24.21 -7.97
N LEU A 138 1.79 -25.46 -8.42
CA LEU A 138 2.24 -26.60 -7.61
C LEU A 138 3.75 -26.53 -7.33
N VAL A 139 4.54 -26.18 -8.35
CA VAL A 139 6.00 -26.06 -8.23
C VAL A 139 6.39 -24.85 -7.38
N ARG A 140 5.60 -23.78 -7.42
CA ARG A 140 5.82 -22.56 -6.62
C ARG A 140 5.98 -22.85 -5.14
N GLN A 141 5.15 -23.76 -4.61
CA GLN A 141 5.12 -24.06 -3.18
C GLN A 141 6.42 -24.74 -2.71
N ASP A 142 6.99 -25.59 -3.57
CA ASP A 142 8.26 -26.28 -3.32
C ASP A 142 9.48 -25.35 -3.43
N LEU A 143 9.38 -24.28 -4.23
CA LEU A 143 10.46 -23.33 -4.44
C LEU A 143 10.63 -22.32 -3.30
N GLY A 144 9.63 -22.14 -2.43
CA GLY A 144 9.69 -21.20 -1.32
C GLY A 144 9.84 -19.73 -1.74
N ILE A 145 9.50 -19.38 -2.99
CA ILE A 145 9.62 -18.00 -3.49
C ILE A 145 8.47 -17.16 -2.95
N THR A 146 8.77 -16.39 -1.90
CA THR A 146 7.83 -15.44 -1.30
C THR A 146 7.81 -14.12 -2.07
N GLN A 147 6.60 -13.63 -2.35
CA GLN A 147 6.43 -12.27 -2.87
C GLN A 147 6.76 -11.26 -1.77
N VAL A 148 7.51 -10.21 -2.11
CA VAL A 148 7.78 -9.13 -1.17
C VAL A 148 6.48 -8.37 -0.83
N PRO A 149 6.13 -8.24 0.45
CA PRO A 149 4.95 -7.52 0.91
C PRO A 149 5.01 -6.00 0.68
N LEU A 150 3.88 -5.38 0.31
CA LEU A 150 3.70 -3.92 0.14
C LEU A 150 2.40 -3.41 0.81
N GLU A 151 1.96 -4.04 1.90
CA GLU A 151 0.68 -3.74 2.56
C GLU A 151 0.65 -2.33 3.15
N GLN A 152 1.79 -1.79 3.59
CA GLN A 152 1.84 -0.44 4.17
C GLN A 152 1.54 0.62 3.11
N CYS A 153 1.87 0.35 1.85
CA CYS A 153 1.54 1.20 0.71
C CYS A 153 0.06 1.17 0.31
N HIS A 154 -0.72 0.22 0.83
CA HIS A 154 -2.16 0.05 0.56
C HIS A 154 -3.03 0.10 1.81
N SER A 155 -2.43 0.37 2.97
CA SER A 155 -3.15 0.39 4.24
C SER A 155 -4.10 1.59 4.31
N CYS A 156 -5.25 1.42 4.97
CA CYS A 156 -6.18 2.52 5.21
C CYS A 156 -5.54 3.62 6.09
N THR A 157 -4.55 3.24 6.90
CA THR A 157 -3.68 4.12 7.67
C THR A 157 -2.36 4.32 6.94
N PHE A 158 -2.42 4.89 5.73
CA PHE A 158 -1.24 5.09 4.88
C PHE A 158 -0.14 5.86 5.62
N GLN A 159 1.07 5.29 5.62
CA GLN A 159 2.27 5.86 6.22
C GLN A 159 3.38 5.87 5.17
N ALA A 160 3.79 7.05 4.71
CA ALA A 160 4.77 7.17 3.64
C ALA A 160 6.13 6.58 4.02
N GLU A 161 6.59 6.80 5.26
CA GLU A 161 7.83 6.18 5.76
C GLU A 161 7.79 4.66 5.63
N ALA A 162 6.74 4.03 6.16
CA ALA A 162 6.57 2.59 6.11
C ALA A 162 6.49 2.07 4.66
N CYS A 163 5.77 2.78 3.79
CA CYS A 163 5.68 2.44 2.38
C CYS A 163 7.04 2.58 1.67
N PHE A 164 7.76 3.68 1.84
CA PHE A 164 9.09 3.88 1.26
C PHE A 164 10.09 2.85 1.76
N SER A 165 10.06 2.50 3.05
CA SER A 165 10.88 1.42 3.61
C SER A 165 10.58 0.10 2.92
N GLN A 166 9.31 -0.28 2.76
CA GLN A 166 8.93 -1.52 2.08
C GLN A 166 9.35 -1.53 0.60
N ILE A 167 9.22 -0.40 -0.11
CA ILE A 167 9.68 -0.30 -1.50
C ILE A 167 11.20 -0.44 -1.57
N ARG A 168 11.94 0.29 -0.74
CA ARG A 168 13.40 0.22 -0.68
C ARG A 168 13.90 -1.21 -0.40
N ASP A 169 13.34 -1.85 0.62
CA ASP A 169 13.76 -3.18 1.06
C ASP A 169 13.38 -4.25 0.01
N GLY A 170 12.21 -4.12 -0.61
CA GLY A 170 11.82 -4.98 -1.71
C GLY A 170 12.72 -4.89 -2.94
N LEU A 171 13.14 -3.68 -3.31
CA LEU A 171 14.10 -3.49 -4.40
C LEU A 171 15.44 -4.18 -4.12
N ARG A 172 15.93 -4.15 -2.87
CA ARG A 172 17.15 -4.87 -2.47
C ARG A 172 16.99 -6.38 -2.59
N VAL A 173 15.82 -6.91 -2.20
CA VAL A 173 15.50 -8.34 -2.35
C VAL A 173 15.50 -8.74 -3.82
N TYR A 174 14.82 -8.00 -4.70
CA TYR A 174 14.78 -8.34 -6.12
C TYR A 174 16.14 -8.15 -6.79
N HIS A 175 16.91 -7.12 -6.45
CA HIS A 175 18.29 -6.96 -6.91
C HIS A 175 19.14 -8.22 -6.62
N GLY A 176 19.04 -8.77 -5.41
CA GLY A 176 19.73 -10.02 -5.05
C GLY A 176 19.21 -11.22 -5.85
N SER A 177 17.89 -11.38 -5.96
CA SER A 177 17.26 -12.48 -6.68
C SER A 177 17.55 -12.48 -8.19
N LEU A 178 17.84 -11.32 -8.79
CA LEU A 178 18.20 -11.23 -10.21
C LEU A 178 19.52 -11.94 -10.54
N ALA A 179 20.38 -12.23 -9.57
CA ALA A 179 21.56 -13.07 -9.79
C ALA A 179 21.17 -14.47 -10.30
N ALA A 180 20.06 -15.04 -9.80
CA ALA A 180 19.54 -16.30 -10.32
C ALA A 180 19.02 -16.17 -11.77
N VAL A 181 18.42 -15.03 -12.12
CA VAL A 181 17.96 -14.78 -13.50
C VAL A 181 19.14 -14.61 -14.44
N LEU A 182 20.23 -13.98 -13.98
CA LEU A 182 21.48 -13.82 -14.73
C LEU A 182 22.09 -15.17 -15.10
N GLU A 183 22.15 -16.11 -14.15
CA GLU A 183 22.63 -17.47 -14.40
C GLU A 183 21.73 -18.23 -15.40
N LEU A 184 20.43 -17.96 -15.39
CA LEU A 184 19.46 -18.60 -16.28
C LEU A 184 19.51 -18.06 -17.71
N LEU A 185 19.83 -16.77 -17.89
CA LEU A 185 19.79 -16.06 -19.16
C LEU A 185 21.15 -15.45 -19.53
N PRO A 186 22.21 -16.26 -19.73
CA PRO A 186 23.56 -15.75 -20.00
C PRO A 186 23.63 -14.94 -21.30
N GLU A 187 22.82 -15.28 -22.31
CA GLU A 187 22.73 -14.54 -23.58
C GLU A 187 22.13 -13.13 -23.42
N HIS A 188 21.41 -12.89 -22.32
CA HIS A 188 20.75 -11.63 -22.00
C HIS A 188 21.35 -10.97 -20.75
N ALA A 189 22.59 -11.33 -20.38
CA ALA A 189 23.26 -10.84 -19.17
C ALA A 189 23.23 -9.32 -19.03
N GLY A 190 23.52 -8.58 -20.12
CA GLY A 190 23.52 -7.11 -20.08
C GLY A 190 22.16 -6.50 -19.73
N LEU A 191 21.04 -7.14 -20.10
CA LEU A 191 19.70 -6.69 -19.73
C LEU A 191 19.43 -6.95 -18.24
N VAL A 192 19.85 -8.12 -17.73
CA VAL A 192 19.69 -8.47 -16.31
C VAL A 192 20.57 -7.58 -15.42
N GLU A 193 21.82 -7.33 -15.80
CA GLU A 193 22.76 -6.45 -15.10
C GLU A 193 22.26 -5.00 -15.08
N THR A 194 21.72 -4.51 -16.20
CA THR A 194 21.08 -3.19 -16.26
C THR A 194 19.91 -3.12 -15.29
N LEU A 195 19.07 -4.15 -15.27
CA LEU A 195 17.92 -4.21 -14.37
C LEU A 195 18.35 -4.27 -12.89
N GLN A 196 19.44 -5.00 -12.57
CA GLN A 196 20.03 -4.99 -11.23
C GLN A 196 20.50 -3.60 -10.84
N LEU A 197 21.24 -2.94 -11.72
CA LEU A 197 21.74 -1.59 -11.49
C LEU A 197 20.59 -0.60 -11.25
N ASP A 198 19.53 -0.68 -12.06
CA ASP A 198 18.37 0.19 -11.90
C ASP A 198 17.62 -0.09 -10.59
N ALA A 199 17.45 -1.36 -10.20
CA ALA A 199 16.83 -1.70 -8.92
C ALA A 199 17.65 -1.16 -7.73
N ALA A 200 18.97 -1.30 -7.77
CA ALA A 200 19.87 -0.77 -6.75
C ALA A 200 19.83 0.76 -6.69
N ASN A 201 19.85 1.44 -7.84
CA ASN A 201 19.77 2.89 -7.95
C ASN A 201 18.43 3.41 -7.40
N LEU A 202 17.31 2.76 -7.72
CA LEU A 202 16.00 3.16 -7.21
C LEU A 202 15.94 3.00 -5.68
N SER A 203 16.49 1.90 -5.15
CA SER A 203 16.56 1.67 -3.70
C SER A 203 17.38 2.76 -3.00
N SER A 204 18.54 3.11 -3.54
CA SER A 204 19.40 4.17 -3.01
C SER A 204 18.75 5.55 -3.08
N ASN A 205 18.09 5.89 -4.19
CA ASN A 205 17.37 7.15 -4.34
C ASN A 205 16.25 7.29 -3.29
N ILE A 206 15.49 6.22 -3.05
CA ILE A 206 14.44 6.21 -2.03
C ILE A 206 15.05 6.34 -0.63
N GLN A 207 16.15 5.64 -0.34
CA GLN A 207 16.85 5.74 0.93
C GLN A 207 17.32 7.18 1.21
N GLN A 208 18.00 7.80 0.25
CA GLN A 208 18.49 9.17 0.40
C GLN A 208 17.34 10.14 0.63
N GLN A 209 16.23 10.00 -0.10
CA GLN A 209 15.07 10.86 0.13
C GLN A 209 14.44 10.66 1.50
N MET A 210 14.37 9.42 2.00
CA MET A 210 13.89 9.17 3.36
C MET A 210 14.79 9.88 4.39
N GLU A 211 16.10 9.90 4.19
CA GLU A 211 17.04 10.62 5.05
C GLU A 211 16.83 12.13 4.99
N ASP A 212 16.71 12.70 3.78
CA ASP A 212 16.51 14.13 3.56
C ASP A 212 15.19 14.63 4.19
N LEU A 213 14.14 13.80 4.18
CA LEU A 213 12.84 14.11 4.78
C LEU A 213 12.76 13.83 6.30
N GLY A 214 13.85 13.33 6.91
CA GLY A 214 13.84 12.89 8.30
C GLY A 214 12.93 11.69 8.57
N LEU A 215 12.55 10.95 7.53
CA LEU A 215 11.77 9.70 7.58
C LEU A 215 12.67 8.47 7.75
N ALA A 216 13.99 8.65 7.83
CA ALA A 216 14.92 7.55 8.04
C ALA A 216 14.83 7.05 9.48
N THR A 217 14.11 5.95 9.68
CA THR A 217 14.30 5.13 10.87
C THR A 217 15.70 4.52 10.87
N VAL A 218 16.39 4.58 12.02
CA VAL A 218 17.68 3.92 12.24
C VAL A 218 17.46 2.42 12.03
N THR A 219 17.76 1.97 10.82
CA THR A 219 17.71 0.56 10.45
C THR A 219 19.11 0.02 10.66
N TYR A 220 19.28 -0.75 11.73
CA TYR A 220 20.49 -1.58 11.86
C TYR A 220 20.57 -2.48 10.64
N PRO A 221 21.76 -2.72 10.07
CA PRO A 221 21.90 -3.67 9.00
C PRO A 221 21.41 -5.01 9.53
N THR A 222 20.21 -5.42 9.11
CA THR A 222 19.76 -6.79 9.29
C THR A 222 20.76 -7.63 8.52
N GLU A 223 21.63 -8.36 9.22
CA GLU A 223 22.47 -9.39 8.61
C GLU A 223 21.55 -10.32 7.84
N GLY A 224 21.58 -10.18 6.52
CA GLY A 224 20.51 -10.70 5.70
C GLY A 224 20.63 -10.22 4.27
N ARG A 225 21.81 -10.43 3.67
CA ARG A 225 21.77 -11.03 2.33
C ARG A 225 20.93 -12.29 2.50
N GLY A 226 19.62 -12.18 2.26
CA GLY A 226 18.77 -13.35 2.22
C GLY A 226 19.47 -14.37 1.34
N PRO A 227 19.58 -15.64 1.78
CA PRO A 227 20.28 -16.63 0.97
C PRO A 227 19.74 -16.57 -0.45
N LEU A 228 20.63 -16.50 -1.44
CA LEU A 228 20.22 -16.57 -2.83
C LEU A 228 19.32 -17.80 -2.99
N PRO A 229 18.22 -17.71 -3.74
CA PRO A 229 17.35 -18.85 -3.93
C PRO A 229 18.17 -20.00 -4.53
N ALA A 230 18.33 -21.06 -3.77
CA ALA A 230 19.07 -22.25 -4.19
C ALA A 230 18.09 -23.23 -4.84
N PHE A 231 18.26 -23.45 -6.14
CA PHE A 231 17.38 -24.34 -6.90
C PHE A 231 17.97 -25.75 -6.95
N SER A 232 17.15 -26.75 -6.63
CA SER A 232 17.59 -28.15 -6.59
C SER A 232 17.68 -28.82 -7.98
N SER A 233 17.14 -28.19 -9.02
CA SER A 233 17.20 -28.68 -10.40
C SER A 233 17.18 -27.54 -11.42
N HIS A 234 17.57 -27.82 -12.66
CA HIS A 234 17.49 -26.86 -13.76
C HIS A 234 16.04 -26.39 -14.01
N PHE A 235 15.07 -27.30 -13.93
CA PHE A 235 13.65 -26.93 -14.05
C PHE A 235 13.20 -26.02 -12.91
N HIS A 236 13.63 -26.29 -11.67
CA HIS A 236 13.36 -25.41 -10.54
C HIS A 236 13.97 -24.02 -10.72
N HIS A 237 15.15 -23.94 -11.34
CA HIS A 237 15.80 -22.66 -11.65
C HIS A 237 15.03 -21.88 -12.72
N GLN A 238 14.55 -22.54 -13.77
CA GLN A 238 13.70 -21.93 -14.81
C GLN A 238 12.40 -21.37 -14.21
N VAL A 239 11.66 -22.20 -13.47
CA VAL A 239 10.41 -21.81 -12.82
C VAL A 239 10.67 -20.74 -11.75
N GLY A 240 11.80 -20.84 -11.05
CA GLY A 240 12.23 -19.84 -10.08
C GLY A 240 12.49 -18.48 -10.71
N GLY A 241 13.22 -18.44 -11.83
CA GLY A 241 13.47 -17.23 -12.61
C GLY A 241 12.17 -16.60 -13.11
N PHE A 242 11.23 -17.42 -13.60
CA PHE A 242 9.88 -16.98 -13.97
C PHE A 242 9.17 -16.28 -12.79
N PHE A 243 9.12 -16.92 -11.61
CA PHE A 243 8.44 -16.35 -10.44
C PHE A 243 9.14 -15.11 -9.88
N ILE A 244 10.47 -15.04 -9.92
CA ILE A 244 11.23 -13.84 -9.53
C ILE A 244 10.78 -12.65 -10.36
N LEU A 245 10.75 -12.79 -11.69
CA LEU A 245 10.32 -11.72 -12.60
C LEU A 245 8.84 -11.38 -12.44
N ALA A 246 7.95 -12.38 -12.31
CA ALA A 246 6.52 -12.16 -12.12
C ALA A 246 6.20 -11.44 -10.80
N ASN A 247 6.85 -11.85 -9.71
CA ASN A 247 6.72 -11.18 -8.42
C ASN A 247 7.30 -9.76 -8.47
N PHE A 248 8.42 -9.55 -9.16
CA PHE A 248 9.04 -8.23 -9.29
C PHE A 248 8.14 -7.27 -10.09
N GLN A 249 7.54 -7.75 -11.18
CA GLN A 249 6.59 -6.99 -11.97
C GLN A 249 5.40 -6.52 -11.12
N ARG A 250 4.76 -7.44 -10.37
CA ARG A 250 3.65 -7.11 -9.45
C ARG A 250 4.08 -6.10 -8.37
N PHE A 251 5.26 -6.30 -7.79
CA PHE A 251 5.83 -5.38 -6.81
C PHE A 251 5.99 -3.96 -7.38
N LEU A 252 6.58 -3.82 -8.58
CA LEU A 252 6.78 -2.52 -9.21
C LEU A 252 5.47 -1.85 -9.63
N GLU A 253 4.45 -2.63 -10.01
CA GLU A 253 3.12 -2.10 -10.28
C GLU A 253 2.49 -1.45 -9.05
N THR A 254 2.56 -2.14 -7.91
CA THR A 254 2.12 -1.58 -6.63
C THR A 254 2.96 -0.37 -6.22
N ALA A 255 4.29 -0.46 -6.28
CA ALA A 255 5.17 0.65 -5.92
C ALA A 255 4.89 1.88 -6.78
N TYR A 256 4.72 1.71 -8.09
CA TYR A 256 4.35 2.79 -9.01
C TYR A 256 3.01 3.44 -8.64
N ARG A 257 1.99 2.64 -8.29
CA ARG A 257 0.68 3.17 -7.87
C ARG A 257 0.81 4.00 -6.58
N ALA A 258 1.59 3.52 -5.61
CA ALA A 258 1.83 4.22 -4.35
C ALA A 258 2.57 5.56 -4.57
N LEU A 259 3.67 5.55 -5.33
CA LEU A 259 4.42 6.77 -5.68
C LEU A 259 3.55 7.77 -6.44
N ARG A 260 2.68 7.30 -7.34
CA ARG A 260 1.76 8.14 -8.10
C ARG A 260 0.69 8.76 -7.22
N HIS A 261 0.24 8.03 -6.20
CA HIS A 261 -0.73 8.56 -5.24
C HIS A 261 -0.11 9.71 -4.46
N LEU A 262 1.12 9.53 -3.95
CA LEU A 262 1.89 10.57 -3.27
C LEU A 262 2.11 11.81 -4.15
N ALA A 263 2.39 11.63 -5.44
CA ALA A 263 2.64 12.74 -6.37
C ALA A 263 1.39 13.57 -6.71
N ARG A 264 0.21 13.13 -6.27
CA ARG A 264 -1.08 13.77 -6.55
C ARG A 264 -1.72 14.41 -5.32
N LEU A 265 -1.18 14.15 -4.13
CA LEU A 265 -1.60 14.77 -2.88
C LEU A 265 -1.16 16.24 -2.88
#